data_AF-A0A7J3TUZ0-F1
#
_entry.id   AF-A0A7J3TUZ0-F1
#
_cell.length_a   1.000
_cell.length_b   1.000
_cell.length_c   1.000
_cell.angle_alpha   90.00
_cell.angle_beta   90.00
_cell.angle_gamma   90.00
#
_symmetry.space_group_name_H-M   'P 1'
#
loop_
_entity.id
_entity.type
_entity.pdbx_description
1 polymer ?
#
loop_
_entity_poly.entity_id
_entity_poly.type
_entity_poly.pdbx_seq_one_letter_code
_entity_poly.pdbx_strand_id
1 'polypeptide(L)' 'MVIDLIDYVKKHHEYRSKCINLIASENITSPQVRLVMGSDLGHRYAIGFLYMRMYRGCKFIDSIEELTGYLARKLFK' A
#
# COMPACT_ATOMS: atom_id res chain seq x y z
N MET A 1 -4.45 -18.42 18.31
CA MET A 1 -5.34 -17.84 17.28
C MET A 1 -4.63 -16.82 16.38
N VAL A 2 -4.16 -15.66 16.87
CA VAL A 2 -3.41 -14.69 16.03
C VAL A 2 -2.00 -15.17 15.66
N ILE A 3 -1.34 -15.91 16.57
CA ILE A 3 -0.02 -16.51 16.32
C ILE A 3 -0.09 -17.53 15.18
N ASP A 4 -1.14 -18.34 15.16
CA ASP A 4 -1.36 -19.36 14.11
C ASP A 4 -1.57 -18.70 12.74
N LEU A 5 -2.27 -17.56 12.69
CA LEU A 5 -2.45 -16.78 11.46
C LEU A 5 -1.11 -16.27 10.90
N ILE A 6 -0.27 -15.68 11.76
CA ILE A 6 1.05 -15.16 11.35
C ILE A 6 1.94 -16.29 10.85
N ASP A 7 1.88 -17.46 11.49
CA ASP A 7 2.61 -18.65 11.05
C ASP A 7 2.18 -19.11 9.65
N TYR A 8 0.87 -19.14 9.36
CA TYR A 8 0.38 -19.44 8.01
C TYR A 8 0.82 -18.41 6.96
N VAL A 9 0.86 -17.12 7.30
CA VAL A 9 1.38 -16.08 6.40
C VAL A 9 2.86 -16.34 6.07
N LYS A 10 3.67 -16.68 7.07
CA LYS A 10 5.09 -17.02 6.87
C LYS A 10 5.25 -18.25 5.97
N LYS A 11 4.51 -19.32 6.25
CA LYS A 11 4.49 -20.54 5.43
C LYS A 11 4.08 -20.25 3.98
N HIS A 12 3.11 -19.37 3.77
CA HIS A 12 2.68 -18.96 2.43
C HIS A 12 3.78 -18.21 1.68
N HIS A 13 4.47 -17.26 2.34
CA HIS A 13 5.62 -16.57 1.73
C HIS A 13 6.72 -17.54 1.31
N GLU A 14 7.06 -18.50 2.18
CA GLU A 14 8.05 -19.52 1.86
C GLU A 14 7.61 -20.39 0.67
N TYR A 15 6.36 -20.85 0.66
CA TYR A 15 5.80 -21.62 -0.45
C TYR A 15 5.89 -20.85 -1.78
N ARG A 16 5.34 -19.64 -1.85
CA ARG A 16 5.33 -18.83 -3.09
C ARG A 16 6.75 -18.49 -3.56
N SER A 17 7.71 -18.34 -2.66
CA SER A 17 9.12 -18.06 -2.99
C SER A 17 9.83 -19.22 -3.70
N LYS A 18 9.32 -20.45 -3.53
CA LYS A 18 9.83 -21.67 -4.17
C LYS A 18 9.07 -22.03 -5.46
N CYS A 19 8.04 -21.27 -5.82
CA CYS A 19 7.25 -21.49 -7.03
C CYS A 19 7.75 -20.66 -8.21
N ILE A 20 7.53 -21.16 -9.43
CA ILE A 20 7.55 -20.33 -10.63
C ILE A 20 6.15 -19.74 -10.81
N ASN A 21 6.04 -18.41 -10.74
CA ASN A 21 4.77 -17.71 -10.68
C ASN A 21 4.36 -17.24 -12.08
N LEU A 22 3.42 -17.96 -12.70
CA LEU A 22 3.04 -17.76 -14.11
C LEU A 22 1.68 -17.09 -14.31
N ILE A 23 1.00 -16.71 -13.23
CA ILE A 23 -0.30 -16.02 -13.33
C ILE A 23 -0.06 -14.57 -13.74
N ALA A 24 -0.56 -14.18 -14.91
CA ALA A 24 -0.29 -12.88 -15.51
C ALA A 24 -0.76 -11.67 -14.68
N SER A 25 -1.78 -11.84 -13.84
CA SER A 25 -2.31 -10.80 -12.96
C SER A 25 -1.61 -10.72 -11.59
N GLU A 26 -0.69 -11.64 -11.28
CA GLU A 26 0.03 -11.64 -10.01
C GLU A 26 1.37 -10.93 -10.12
N ASN A 27 1.74 -10.20 -9.06
CA ASN A 27 3.09 -9.66 -8.92
C ASN A 27 3.43 -9.45 -7.44
N ILE A 28 4.71 -9.37 -7.10
CA ILE A 28 5.17 -9.08 -5.74
C ILE A 28 5.55 -7.60 -5.62
N THR A 29 4.97 -6.93 -4.63
CA THR A 29 5.30 -5.53 -4.34
C THR A 29 6.70 -5.40 -3.72
N SER A 30 7.31 -4.22 -3.85
CA SER A 30 8.62 -3.96 -3.23
C SER A 30 8.52 -3.88 -1.69
N PRO A 31 9.63 -4.08 -0.96
CA PRO A 31 9.65 -3.91 0.50
C PRO A 31 9.15 -2.53 0.95
N GLN A 32 9.44 -1.48 0.19
CA GLN A 32 9.01 -0.11 0.48
C GLN A 32 7.49 0.04 0.40
N VAL A 33 6.85 -0.57 -0.61
CA VAL A 33 5.38 -0.57 -0.72
C VAL A 33 4.76 -1.28 0.48
N ARG A 34 5.28 -2.45 0.87
CA ARG A 34 4.79 -3.18 2.04
C ARG A 34 4.91 -2.38 3.34
N LEU A 35 6.02 -1.66 3.52
CA LEU A 35 6.22 -0.79 4.68
C LEU A 35 5.15 0.31 4.76
N VAL A 36 4.88 0.99 3.65
CA VAL A 36 3.89 2.07 3.59
C VAL A 36 2.48 1.53 3.83
N MET A 37 2.14 0.37 3.25
CA MET A 37 0.82 -0.26 3.43
C MET A 37 0.55 -0.71 4.88
N GLY A 38 1.59 -1.02 5.65
CA GLY A 38 1.48 -1.35 7.07
C GLY A 38 1.50 -0.13 8.01
N SER A 39 1.54 1.08 7.48
CA SER A 39 1.65 2.31 8.28
C SER A 39 0.31 2.77 8.84
N ASP A 40 0.37 3.74 9.76
CA ASP A 40 -0.80 4.42 10.33
C ASP A 40 -1.74 5.05 9.29
N LEU A 41 -1.25 5.31 8.08
CA LEU A 41 -2.02 5.90 6.99
C LEU A 41 -3.31 5.12 6.68
N GLY A 42 -3.28 3.79 6.79
CA GLY A 42 -4.45 2.92 6.57
C GLY A 42 -5.57 3.09 7.60
N HIS A 43 -5.31 3.75 8.73
CA HIS A 43 -6.29 4.02 9.78
C HIS A 43 -6.86 5.44 9.72
N ARG A 44 -6.41 6.26 8.76
CA ARG A 44 -6.81 7.66 8.63
C ARG A 44 -7.87 7.83 7.54
N TYR A 45 -8.81 8.73 7.81
CA TYR A 45 -9.91 9.00 6.90
C TYR A 45 -9.78 10.41 6.32
N ALA A 46 -9.49 10.49 5.02
CA ALA A 46 -9.37 11.74 4.28
C ALA A 46 -10.46 11.79 3.20
N ILE A 47 -11.51 12.57 3.46
CA ILE A 47 -12.60 12.79 2.51
C ILE A 47 -12.55 14.22 1.96
N GLY A 48 -12.87 14.36 0.68
CA GLY A 48 -12.79 15.61 -0.06
C GLY A 48 -11.58 15.65 -0.99
N PHE A 49 -11.41 16.78 -1.67
CA PHE A 49 -10.33 16.98 -2.63
C PHE A 49 -9.04 17.42 -1.94
N LEU A 50 -7.94 17.34 -2.70
CA LEU A 50 -6.64 17.86 -2.30
C LEU A 50 -6.78 19.29 -1.73
N TYR A 51 -6.29 19.50 -0.51
CA TYR A 51 -6.37 20.77 0.22
C TYR A 51 -7.80 21.28 0.53
N MET A 52 -8.84 20.51 0.20
CA MET A 52 -10.25 20.79 0.48
C MET A 52 -10.90 19.59 1.19
N ARG A 53 -10.39 19.26 2.37
CA ARG A 53 -10.85 18.13 3.18
C ARG A 53 -12.02 18.52 4.07
N MET A 54 -12.96 17.60 4.27
CA MET A 54 -14.04 17.79 5.25
C MET A 54 -13.57 17.54 6.68
N TYR A 55 -12.54 16.70 6.86
CA TYR A 55 -11.95 16.41 8.17
C TYR A 55 -10.57 17.04 8.34
N ARG A 56 -10.18 17.24 9.60
CA ARG A 56 -8.87 17.78 9.98
C ARG A 56 -7.80 16.68 10.05
N GLY A 57 -6.54 17.07 10.24
CA GLY A 57 -5.42 16.13 10.42
C GLY A 57 -4.86 15.54 9.11
N CYS A 58 -5.26 16.05 7.95
CA CYS A 58 -4.86 15.53 6.64
C CYS A 58 -3.57 16.15 6.08
N LYS A 59 -2.83 16.96 6.85
CA LYS A 59 -1.68 17.75 6.37
C LYS A 59 -0.70 16.96 5.50
N PHE A 60 -0.29 15.78 5.93
CA PHE A 60 0.65 14.95 5.18
C PHE A 60 -0.04 14.02 4.17
N ILE A 61 -1.32 13.72 4.34
CA ILE A 61 -2.10 12.96 3.36
C ILE A 61 -2.22 13.78 2.07
N ASP A 62 -2.46 15.08 2.18
CA ASP A 62 -2.46 15.99 1.03
C ASP A 62 -1.11 15.98 0.29
N SER A 63 0.02 16.08 1.00
CA SER A 63 1.34 16.01 0.36
C SER A 63 1.60 14.68 -0.36
N ILE A 64 1.09 13.57 0.19
CA ILE A 64 1.21 12.24 -0.43
C ILE A 64 0.33 12.16 -1.69
N GLU A 65 -0.92 12.61 -1.63
CA GLU A 65 -1.85 12.58 -2.77
C GLU A 65 -1.36 13.49 -3.92
N GLU A 66 -0.80 14.66 -3.60
CA GLU A 66 -0.22 15.57 -4.59
C GLU A 66 0.97 14.92 -5.32
N LEU A 67 1.91 14.37 -4.55
CA LEU A 67 3.13 13.75 -5.08
C LEU A 67 2.78 12.52 -5.95
N THR A 68 1.89 11.66 -5.47
CA THR A 68 1.50 10.44 -6.20
C THR A 68 0.76 10.79 -7.49
N GLY A 69 -0.13 11.80 -7.47
CA GLY A 69 -0.78 12.30 -8.67
C GLY A 69 0.21 12.87 -9.70
N TYR A 70 1.22 13.62 -9.25
CA TYR A 70 2.30 14.08 -10.12
C TYR A 70 3.10 12.91 -10.74
N LEU A 71 3.49 11.94 -9.92
CA LEU A 71 4.27 10.77 -10.38
C LEU A 71 3.48 9.92 -11.37
N ALA A 72 2.18 9.70 -11.13
CA ALA A 72 1.31 8.96 -12.04
C ALA A 72 1.22 9.65 -13.41
N ARG A 73 0.96 10.97 -13.44
CA ARG A 73 0.96 11.75 -14.69
C ARG A 73 2.31 11.70 -15.41
N LYS A 74 3.41 11.77 -14.65
CA LYS A 74 4.77 11.69 -15.22
C LYS A 74 5.05 10.32 -15.84
N LEU A 75 4.55 9.24 -15.24
CA LEU A 75 4.77 7.86 -15.68
C LEU A 75 3.94 7.51 -16.93
N PHE A 76 2.67 7.91 -16.96
CA PHE A 76 1.69 7.47 -17.96
C PHE A 76 1.38 8.49 -19.07
N LYS A 77 2.30 9.42 -19.35
CA LYS A 77 2.18 10.54 -20.31
C LYS A 77 1.02 10.44 -21.30
#